data_AF-A0A093VGE3-F1
#
_entry.id   AF-A0A093VGE3-F1
#
_cell.length_a   1.000
_cell.length_b   1.000
_cell.length_c   1.000
_cell.angle_alpha   90.00
_cell.angle_beta   90.00
_cell.angle_gamma   90.00
#
_symmetry.space_group_name_H-M   'P 1'
#
loop_
_entity.id
_entity.type
_entity.pdbx_description
1 polymer ?
#
loop_
_entity_poly.entity_id
_entity_poly.type
_entity_poly.pdbx_seq_one_letter_code
_entity_poly.pdbx_strand_id
1 'polypeptide(L)'
;MESNIQSIVDALSSRRINTLTELRRMERILLAAVQPHVTDLRESSLVEVLASTWLNYVQNNNLLSELRNLTRDYPFSSELLDEAKGLVMADPERTQSWNFAWLVLVKIDEKNLIDKYAKSLATSPDMWGGSLPQEEMITMLEGKCCEDWKRAVEIMLRHWETQPVARLKISNRNKK
;
A
#
# COMPACT_ATOMS: atom_id res chain seq x y z
N MET A 1 29.47 -3.63 -6.95
CA MET A 1 28.24 -3.15 -6.28
C MET A 1 27.32 -2.43 -7.27
N GLU A 2 27.87 -1.53 -8.10
CA GLU A 2 27.12 -0.78 -9.14
C GLU A 2 26.42 -1.67 -10.18
N SER A 3 27.06 -2.73 -10.69
CA SER A 3 26.43 -3.67 -11.64
C SER A 3 25.18 -4.36 -11.07
N ASN A 4 25.14 -4.60 -9.75
CA ASN A 4 23.97 -5.18 -9.09
C ASN A 4 22.83 -4.16 -8.98
N ILE A 5 23.15 -2.90 -8.67
CA ILE A 5 22.16 -1.81 -8.61
C ILE A 5 21.52 -1.59 -9.98
N GLN A 6 22.32 -1.56 -11.05
CA GLN A 6 21.81 -1.39 -12.41
C GLN A 6 20.86 -2.53 -12.80
N SER A 7 21.21 -3.79 -12.48
CA SER A 7 20.32 -4.93 -12.74
C SER A 7 18.98 -4.85 -11.99
N ILE A 8 18.97 -4.28 -10.79
CA ILE A 8 17.74 -4.05 -10.02
C ILE A 8 16.91 -2.96 -10.69
N VAL A 9 17.54 -1.84 -11.08
CA VAL A 9 16.85 -0.77 -11.82
C VAL A 9 16.22 -1.32 -13.10
N ASP A 10 16.97 -2.09 -13.89
CA ASP A 10 16.46 -2.70 -15.11
C ASP A 10 15.30 -3.67 -14.82
N ALA A 11 15.37 -4.45 -13.74
CA ALA A 11 14.30 -5.35 -13.32
C ALA A 11 13.02 -4.60 -12.92
N LEU A 12 13.14 -3.51 -12.16
CA LEU A 12 12.02 -2.65 -11.75
C LEU A 12 11.40 -1.95 -12.99
N SER A 13 12.23 -1.37 -13.85
CA SER A 13 11.80 -0.71 -15.08
C SER A 13 11.15 -1.68 -16.08
N SER A 14 11.60 -2.94 -16.13
CA SER A 14 11.00 -3.98 -16.97
C SER A 14 9.66 -4.50 -16.45
N ARG A 15 9.20 -4.06 -15.26
CA ARG A 15 7.94 -4.48 -14.62
C ARG A 15 7.79 -5.98 -14.40
N ARG A 16 8.91 -6.73 -14.42
CA ARG A 16 8.91 -8.18 -14.12
C ARG A 16 8.63 -8.47 -12.65
N ILE A 17 8.88 -7.49 -11.78
CA ILE A 17 8.64 -7.59 -10.34
C ILE A 17 7.28 -6.93 -10.04
N ASN A 18 6.32 -7.73 -9.63
CA ASN A 18 4.94 -7.29 -9.42
C ASN A 18 4.35 -7.71 -8.07
N THR A 19 5.14 -8.30 -7.17
CA THR A 19 4.70 -8.65 -5.81
C THR A 19 5.26 -7.67 -4.79
N LEU A 20 4.49 -7.40 -3.74
CA LEU A 20 4.89 -6.50 -2.67
C LEU A 20 6.23 -6.94 -2.03
N THR A 21 6.38 -8.23 -1.71
CA THR A 21 7.57 -8.75 -1.03
C THR A 21 8.85 -8.51 -1.85
N GLU A 22 8.82 -8.77 -3.15
CA GLU A 22 9.97 -8.56 -4.02
C GLU A 22 10.25 -7.06 -4.22
N LEU A 23 9.22 -6.23 -4.40
CA LEU A 23 9.38 -4.77 -4.46
C LEU A 23 9.99 -4.21 -3.18
N ARG A 24 9.57 -4.70 -2.00
CA ARG A 24 10.16 -4.32 -0.72
C ARG A 24 11.60 -4.74 -0.59
N ARG A 25 11.96 -5.93 -1.07
CA ARG A 25 13.34 -6.41 -1.09
C ARG A 25 14.22 -5.49 -1.93
N MET A 26 13.78 -5.15 -3.14
CA MET A 26 14.52 -4.24 -4.03
C MET A 26 14.62 -2.83 -3.45
N GLU A 27 13.52 -2.31 -2.87
CA GLU A 27 13.50 -1.02 -2.17
C GLU A 27 14.56 -0.96 -1.06
N ARG A 28 14.68 -2.01 -0.22
CA ARG A 28 15.70 -2.05 0.84
C ARG A 28 17.11 -2.01 0.30
N ILE A 29 17.39 -2.73 -0.78
CA ILE A 29 18.72 -2.77 -1.40
C ILE A 29 19.07 -1.39 -2.00
N LEU A 30 18.14 -0.78 -2.73
CA LEU A 30 18.35 0.54 -3.34
C LEU A 30 18.51 1.63 -2.27
N LEU A 31 17.69 1.63 -1.22
CA LEU A 31 17.80 2.61 -0.14
C LEU A 31 19.11 2.44 0.65
N ALA A 32 19.58 1.22 0.89
CA ALA A 32 20.86 0.99 1.54
C ALA A 32 22.05 1.53 0.74
N ALA A 33 21.93 1.58 -0.60
CA ALA A 33 22.93 2.19 -1.47
C ALA A 33 22.85 3.72 -1.49
N VAL A 34 21.66 4.32 -1.35
CA VAL A 34 21.44 5.77 -1.43
C VAL A 34 21.70 6.48 -0.10
N GLN A 35 21.21 5.92 1.02
CA GLN A 35 21.22 6.56 2.34
C GLN A 35 22.59 7.10 2.81
N PRO A 36 23.74 6.43 2.55
CA PRO A 36 25.04 6.95 2.99
C PRO A 36 25.48 8.24 2.29
N HIS A 37 24.84 8.62 1.18
CA HIS A 37 25.32 9.68 0.28
C HIS A 37 24.43 10.93 0.25
N VAL A 38 23.21 10.86 0.78
CA VAL A 38 22.24 11.96 0.72
C VAL A 38 21.53 12.15 2.05
N THR A 39 21.13 13.39 2.35
CA THR A 39 20.31 13.70 3.54
C THR A 39 18.82 13.66 3.23
N ASP A 40 18.44 14.05 2.01
CA ASP A 40 17.10 13.88 1.47
C ASP A 40 17.14 12.83 0.34
N LEU A 41 16.37 11.75 0.50
CA LEU A 41 16.31 10.66 -0.47
C LEU A 41 15.81 11.13 -1.85
N ARG A 42 15.06 12.25 -1.92
CA ARG A 42 14.58 12.83 -3.18
C ARG A 42 15.69 13.35 -4.08
N GLU A 43 16.89 13.57 -3.56
CA GLU A 43 18.05 13.99 -4.37
C GLU A 43 18.57 12.88 -5.29
N SER A 44 18.14 11.63 -5.06
CA SER A 44 18.58 10.47 -5.83
C SER A 44 17.58 10.05 -6.91
N SER A 45 18.06 9.91 -8.14
CA SER A 45 17.26 9.38 -9.27
C SER A 45 16.77 7.95 -9.04
N LEU A 46 17.42 7.17 -8.16
CA LEU A 46 16.95 5.82 -7.80
C LEU A 46 15.61 5.87 -7.04
N VAL A 47 15.34 6.97 -6.34
CA VAL A 47 14.07 7.16 -5.62
C VAL A 47 12.93 7.49 -6.59
N GLU A 48 13.22 8.14 -7.72
CA GLU A 48 12.24 8.33 -8.80
C GLU A 48 11.85 6.99 -9.45
N VAL A 49 12.83 6.09 -9.63
CA VAL A 49 12.58 4.72 -10.10
C VAL A 49 11.69 3.96 -9.10
N LEU A 50 11.96 4.07 -7.81
CA LEU A 50 11.11 3.46 -6.78
C LEU A 50 9.70 4.07 -6.77
N ALA A 51 9.58 5.39 -6.87
CA ALA A 51 8.29 6.08 -6.87
C ALA A 51 7.41 5.63 -8.04
N SER A 52 7.97 5.62 -9.24
CA SER A 52 7.26 5.15 -10.43
C SER A 52 6.90 3.68 -10.35
N THR A 53 7.78 2.84 -9.78
CA THR A 53 7.51 1.41 -9.60
C THR A 53 6.33 1.17 -8.64
N TRP A 54 6.32 1.81 -7.46
CA TRP A 54 5.23 1.67 -6.50
C TRP A 54 3.91 2.22 -7.02
N LEU A 55 3.95 3.34 -7.76
CA LEU A 55 2.78 3.87 -8.44
C LEU A 55 2.20 2.84 -9.43
N ASN A 56 3.04 2.28 -10.30
CA ASN A 56 2.64 1.26 -11.27
C ASN A 56 2.10 -0.02 -10.61
N TYR A 57 2.71 -0.46 -9.50
CA TYR A 57 2.24 -1.62 -8.74
C TYR A 57 0.78 -1.44 -8.28
N VAL A 58 0.40 -0.25 -7.82
CA VAL A 58 -0.98 0.05 -7.42
C VAL A 58 -1.90 0.26 -8.62
N GLN A 59 -1.44 1.00 -9.64
CA GLN A 59 -2.24 1.30 -10.83
C GLN A 59 -2.57 0.06 -11.67
N ASN A 60 -1.67 -0.93 -11.72
CA ASN A 60 -1.89 -2.18 -12.46
C ASN A 60 -2.61 -3.26 -11.63
N ASN A 61 -3.31 -2.89 -10.55
CA ASN A 61 -4.09 -3.78 -9.70
C ASN A 61 -3.31 -4.91 -8.99
N ASN A 62 -1.98 -4.84 -8.90
CA ASN A 62 -1.22 -5.85 -8.15
C ASN A 62 -1.56 -5.77 -6.65
N LEU A 63 -1.63 -4.57 -6.08
CA LEU A 63 -2.05 -4.37 -4.69
C LEU A 63 -3.45 -4.95 -4.41
N LEU A 64 -4.42 -4.68 -5.30
CA LEU A 64 -5.78 -5.21 -5.16
C LEU A 64 -5.78 -6.75 -5.23
N SER A 65 -5.01 -7.32 -6.16
CA SER A 65 -4.90 -8.76 -6.33
C SER A 65 -4.32 -9.43 -5.09
N GLU A 66 -3.26 -8.85 -4.50
CA GLU A 66 -2.67 -9.38 -3.27
C GLU A 66 -3.61 -9.22 -2.05
N LEU A 67 -4.33 -8.09 -1.93
CA LEU A 67 -5.34 -7.91 -0.88
C LEU A 67 -6.47 -8.94 -1.00
N ARG A 68 -6.94 -9.22 -2.22
CA ARG A 68 -7.96 -10.27 -2.48
C ARG A 68 -7.45 -11.67 -2.20
N ASN A 69 -6.17 -11.94 -2.44
CA ASN A 69 -5.56 -13.21 -2.07
C ASN A 69 -5.54 -13.43 -0.54
N LEU A 70 -5.47 -12.35 0.26
CA LEU A 70 -5.58 -12.39 1.71
C LEU A 70 -7.04 -12.46 2.22
N THR A 71 -8.01 -12.08 1.40
CA THR A 71 -9.43 -11.90 1.77
C THR A 71 -10.36 -12.76 0.91
N ARG A 72 -10.05 -14.06 0.81
CA ARG A 72 -10.71 -14.96 -0.16
C ARG A 72 -12.19 -15.18 0.14
N ASP A 73 -12.55 -15.21 1.42
CA ASP A 73 -13.92 -15.46 1.86
C ASP A 73 -14.78 -14.20 1.69
N TYR A 74 -14.18 -13.02 1.88
CA TYR A 74 -14.83 -11.72 1.72
C TYR A 74 -13.93 -10.81 0.87
N PRO A 75 -13.98 -10.91 -0.47
CA PRO A 75 -13.04 -10.22 -1.36
C PRO A 75 -12.94 -8.72 -1.10
N PHE A 76 -11.69 -8.23 -0.98
CA PHE A 76 -11.41 -6.80 -0.78
C PHE A 76 -12.06 -5.93 -1.87
N SER A 77 -12.72 -4.84 -1.43
CA SER A 77 -13.43 -3.91 -2.30
C SER A 77 -12.48 -3.11 -3.19
N SER A 78 -12.75 -3.10 -4.50
CA SER A 78 -12.02 -2.25 -5.45
C SER A 78 -12.36 -0.77 -5.27
N GLU A 79 -13.62 -0.46 -4.98
CA GLU A 79 -14.11 0.91 -4.81
C GLU A 79 -13.47 1.58 -3.59
N LEU A 80 -13.33 0.83 -2.49
CA LEU A 80 -12.57 1.24 -1.30
C LEU A 80 -11.15 1.65 -1.68
N LEU A 81 -10.47 0.79 -2.46
CA LEU A 81 -9.09 1.04 -2.87
C LEU A 81 -8.99 2.24 -3.81
N ASP A 82 -9.96 2.44 -4.71
CA ASP A 82 -9.99 3.58 -5.61
C ASP A 82 -10.25 4.91 -4.89
N GLU A 83 -11.13 4.93 -3.88
CA GLU A 83 -11.30 6.10 -3.00
C GLU A 83 -10.00 6.41 -2.26
N ALA A 84 -9.32 5.40 -1.72
CA ALA A 84 -8.03 5.59 -1.05
C ALA A 84 -6.96 6.18 -2.00
N LYS A 85 -6.87 5.69 -3.24
CA LYS A 85 -5.98 6.27 -4.27
C LYS A 85 -6.33 7.74 -4.52
N GLY A 86 -7.61 8.06 -4.67
CA GLY A 86 -8.09 9.43 -4.86
C GLY A 86 -7.69 10.36 -3.71
N LEU A 87 -7.86 9.90 -2.48
CA LEU A 87 -7.51 10.66 -1.27
C LEU A 87 -6.00 10.91 -1.17
N VAL A 88 -5.16 9.91 -1.49
CA VAL A 88 -3.70 10.13 -1.57
C VAL A 88 -3.35 11.11 -2.67
N MET A 89 -4.04 11.07 -3.82
CA MET A 89 -3.76 11.97 -4.93
C MET A 89 -4.17 13.43 -4.65
N ALA A 90 -5.15 13.63 -3.77
CA ALA A 90 -5.58 14.94 -3.29
C ALA A 90 -4.75 15.45 -2.10
N ASP A 91 -3.94 14.59 -1.46
CA ASP A 91 -3.14 14.95 -0.28
C ASP A 91 -1.90 15.79 -0.70
N PRO A 92 -1.79 17.05 -0.26
CA PRO A 92 -0.62 17.88 -0.59
C PRO A 92 0.67 17.30 0.00
N GLU A 93 0.58 16.55 1.10
CA GLU A 93 1.73 15.95 1.77
C GLU A 93 2.12 14.59 1.18
N ARG A 94 1.44 14.09 0.13
CA ARG A 94 1.80 12.81 -0.52
C ARG A 94 3.25 12.76 -0.95
N THR A 95 3.83 13.92 -1.31
CA THR A 95 5.20 14.03 -1.78
C THR A 95 6.23 13.69 -0.69
N GLN A 96 5.83 13.64 0.58
CA GLN A 96 6.68 13.21 1.71
C GLN A 96 7.16 11.77 1.62
N SER A 97 6.45 10.91 0.89
CA SER A 97 6.84 9.52 0.64
C SER A 97 6.96 9.26 -0.86
N TRP A 98 7.95 8.46 -1.26
CA TRP A 98 8.00 7.91 -2.62
C TRP A 98 7.07 6.69 -2.78
N ASN A 99 6.57 6.13 -1.68
CA ASN A 99 5.90 4.83 -1.68
C ASN A 99 4.37 5.00 -1.75
N PHE A 100 3.84 5.01 -2.97
CA PHE A 100 2.40 5.18 -3.21
C PHE A 100 1.55 4.06 -2.60
N ALA A 101 2.04 2.82 -2.60
CA ALA A 101 1.31 1.69 -2.01
C ALA A 101 1.13 1.84 -0.50
N TRP A 102 2.20 2.22 0.20
CA TRP A 102 2.15 2.48 1.63
C TRP A 102 1.20 3.64 1.95
N LEU A 103 1.27 4.76 1.21
CA LEU A 103 0.37 5.90 1.39
C LEU A 103 -1.11 5.49 1.24
N VAL A 104 -1.42 4.66 0.23
CA VAL A 104 -2.79 4.16 0.02
C VAL A 104 -3.25 3.31 1.21
N LEU A 105 -2.43 2.37 1.68
CA LEU A 105 -2.77 1.53 2.83
C LEU A 105 -2.97 2.34 4.11
N VAL A 106 -2.11 3.33 4.37
CA VAL A 106 -2.27 4.25 5.51
C VAL A 106 -3.55 5.07 5.37
N LYS A 107 -3.88 5.56 4.16
CA LYS A 107 -5.08 6.37 3.96
C LYS A 107 -6.36 5.56 4.19
N ILE A 108 -6.35 4.26 3.87
CA ILE A 108 -7.46 3.34 4.18
C ILE A 108 -7.74 3.32 5.69
N ASP A 109 -6.69 3.19 6.50
CA ASP A 109 -6.77 3.13 7.96
C ASP A 109 -7.16 4.50 8.54
N GLU A 110 -6.45 5.58 8.18
CA GLU A 110 -6.68 6.95 8.67
C GLU A 110 -8.10 7.47 8.41
N LYS A 111 -8.74 7.01 7.34
CA LYS A 111 -10.06 7.48 6.89
C LYS A 111 -11.19 6.50 7.20
N ASN A 112 -10.91 5.41 7.93
CA ASN A 112 -11.87 4.37 8.27
C ASN A 112 -12.66 3.87 7.05
N LEU A 113 -11.97 3.73 5.90
CA LEU A 113 -12.65 3.36 4.65
C LEU A 113 -13.21 1.94 4.71
N ILE A 114 -12.57 1.05 5.48
CA ILE A 114 -13.04 -0.32 5.65
C ILE A 114 -14.46 -0.35 6.22
N ASP A 115 -14.71 0.36 7.32
CA ASP A 115 -16.02 0.36 7.97
C ASP A 115 -17.09 0.94 7.03
N LYS A 116 -16.78 2.03 6.33
CA LYS A 116 -17.66 2.65 5.32
C LYS A 116 -18.08 1.66 4.24
N TYR A 117 -17.10 0.97 3.64
CA TYR A 117 -17.35 0.10 2.48
C TYR A 117 -17.88 -1.28 2.86
N ALA A 118 -17.51 -1.81 4.03
CA ALA A 118 -18.07 -3.05 4.54
C ALA A 118 -19.56 -2.90 4.82
N LYS A 119 -19.96 -1.78 5.43
CA LYS A 119 -21.37 -1.43 5.63
C LYS A 119 -22.09 -1.29 4.29
N SER A 120 -21.54 -0.52 3.36
CA SER A 120 -22.12 -0.33 2.03
C SER A 120 -22.36 -1.66 1.31
N LEU A 121 -21.36 -2.55 1.34
CA LEU A 121 -21.46 -3.90 0.77
C LEU A 121 -22.56 -4.71 1.47
N ALA A 122 -22.56 -4.76 2.80
CA ALA A 122 -23.52 -5.55 3.57
C ALA A 122 -24.97 -5.06 3.41
N THR A 123 -25.17 -3.77 3.14
CA THR A 123 -26.51 -3.21 2.86
C THR A 123 -26.92 -3.30 1.39
N SER A 124 -26.02 -3.70 0.48
CA SER A 124 -26.32 -3.77 -0.94
C SER A 124 -27.31 -4.91 -1.25
N PRO A 125 -28.47 -4.64 -1.87
CA PRO A 125 -29.43 -5.68 -2.23
C PRO A 125 -28.84 -6.78 -3.13
N ASP A 126 -27.84 -6.44 -3.96
CA ASP A 126 -27.18 -7.39 -4.87
C ASP A 126 -26.49 -8.53 -4.11
N MET A 127 -26.00 -8.26 -2.89
CA MET A 127 -25.39 -9.29 -2.02
C MET A 127 -26.40 -10.31 -1.50
N TRP A 128 -27.68 -10.00 -1.60
CA TRP A 128 -28.78 -10.77 -1.04
C TRP A 128 -29.76 -11.22 -2.14
N GLY A 129 -29.29 -11.29 -3.39
CA GLY A 129 -30.12 -11.71 -4.52
C GLY A 129 -31.31 -10.78 -4.79
N GLY A 130 -31.16 -9.49 -4.50
CA GLY A 130 -32.20 -8.46 -4.67
C GLY A 130 -33.20 -8.38 -3.51
N SER A 131 -33.02 -9.15 -2.43
CA SER A 131 -33.86 -9.11 -1.24
C SER A 131 -33.28 -8.20 -0.16
N LEU A 132 -34.13 -7.64 0.70
CA LEU A 132 -33.68 -6.95 1.91
C LEU A 132 -33.42 -7.98 3.02
N PRO A 133 -32.17 -8.17 3.45
CA PRO A 133 -31.84 -9.09 4.54
C PRO A 133 -32.35 -8.55 5.89
N GLN A 134 -32.38 -9.43 6.89
CA GLN A 134 -32.57 -9.00 8.27
C GLN A 134 -31.36 -8.20 8.77
N GLU A 135 -31.60 -7.27 9.70
CA GLU A 135 -30.57 -6.40 10.27
C GLU A 135 -29.42 -7.18 10.91
N GLU A 136 -29.72 -8.33 11.54
CA GLU A 136 -28.71 -9.23 12.12
C GLU A 136 -27.75 -9.80 11.06
N MET A 137 -28.27 -10.13 9.87
CA MET A 137 -27.46 -10.66 8.77
C MET A 137 -26.58 -9.59 8.14
N ILE A 138 -27.09 -8.36 8.01
CA ILE A 138 -26.29 -7.19 7.59
C ILE A 138 -25.13 -7.00 8.56
N THR A 139 -25.44 -6.94 9.85
CA THR A 139 -24.44 -6.72 10.91
C THR A 139 -23.36 -7.80 10.91
N MET A 140 -23.76 -9.07 10.72
CA MET A 140 -22.83 -10.18 10.62
C MET A 140 -21.91 -10.07 9.40
N LEU A 141 -22.47 -9.78 8.21
CA LEU A 141 -21.67 -9.66 6.98
C LEU A 141 -20.73 -8.45 7.03
N GLU A 142 -21.21 -7.31 7.51
CA GLU A 142 -20.41 -6.11 7.74
C GLU A 142 -19.24 -6.44 8.67
N GLY A 143 -19.50 -7.06 9.82
CA GLY A 143 -18.49 -7.46 10.78
C GLY A 143 -17.43 -8.37 10.18
N LYS A 144 -17.84 -9.37 9.40
CA LYS A 144 -16.91 -10.30 8.73
C LYS A 144 -16.05 -9.62 7.68
N CYS A 145 -16.62 -8.73 6.86
CA CYS A 145 -15.86 -7.95 5.90
C CYS A 145 -14.85 -7.04 6.61
N CYS A 146 -15.28 -6.34 7.66
CA CYS A 146 -14.42 -5.48 8.46
C CYS A 146 -13.24 -6.23 9.07
N GLU A 147 -13.49 -7.37 9.73
CA GLU A 147 -12.45 -8.22 10.32
C GLU A 147 -11.41 -8.63 9.26
N ASP A 148 -11.87 -9.14 8.13
CA ASP A 148 -10.99 -9.71 7.12
C ASP A 148 -10.17 -8.63 6.38
N TRP A 149 -10.81 -7.50 6.04
CA TRP A 149 -10.18 -6.39 5.36
C TRP A 149 -9.18 -5.65 6.26
N LYS A 150 -9.50 -5.44 7.55
CA LYS A 150 -8.56 -4.84 8.52
C LYS A 150 -7.33 -5.72 8.67
N ARG A 151 -7.54 -7.03 8.88
CA ARG A 151 -6.45 -8.00 8.96
C ARG A 151 -5.55 -7.97 7.73
N ALA A 152 -6.12 -7.91 6.52
CA ALA A 152 -5.35 -7.86 5.28
C ALA A 152 -4.52 -6.58 5.15
N VAL A 153 -5.10 -5.42 5.44
CA VAL A 153 -4.38 -4.13 5.42
C VAL A 153 -3.25 -4.11 6.45
N GLU A 154 -3.50 -4.60 7.66
CA GLU A 154 -2.47 -4.73 8.70
C GLU A 154 -1.32 -5.63 8.27
N ILE A 155 -1.61 -6.79 7.67
CA ILE A 155 -0.58 -7.70 7.15
C ILE A 155 0.29 -6.99 6.11
N MET A 156 -0.33 -6.26 5.17
CA MET A 156 0.41 -5.52 4.15
C MET A 156 1.28 -4.41 4.78
N LEU A 157 0.73 -3.64 5.72
CA LEU A 157 1.44 -2.53 6.37
C LEU A 157 2.67 -3.01 7.17
N ARG A 158 2.63 -4.21 7.75
CA ARG A 158 3.77 -4.80 8.49
C ARG A 158 5.02 -5.01 7.64
N HIS A 159 4.93 -4.91 6.32
CA HIS A 159 6.11 -4.95 5.44
C HIS A 159 6.97 -3.68 5.53
N TRP A 160 6.51 -2.63 6.19
CA TRP A 160 7.28 -1.43 6.49
C TRP A 160 7.47 -1.30 8.01
N GLU A 161 8.61 -1.76 8.53
CA GLU A 161 9.01 -1.54 9.94
C GLU A 161 9.15 -0.05 10.27
N THR A 162 9.60 0.73 9.28
CA THR A 162 9.72 2.18 9.34
C THR A 162 8.97 2.82 8.18
N GLN A 163 8.37 3.99 8.44
CA GLN A 163 7.65 4.74 7.41
C GLN A 163 8.60 5.12 6.26
N PRO A 164 8.24 4.85 4.99
CA PRO A 164 9.06 5.17 3.83
C PRO A 164 8.98 6.68 3.49
N VAL A 165 9.47 7.53 4.39
CA VAL A 165 9.49 8.99 4.23
C VAL A 165 10.83 9.48 3.71
N ALA A 166 10.78 10.47 2.81
CA ALA A 166 11.93 11.02 2.07
C ALA A 166 13.01 11.62 2.98
N ARG A 167 12.60 12.28 4.06
CA ARG A 167 13.53 12.90 5.00
C ARG A 167 14.00 11.89 6.02
N LEU A 168 15.30 11.58 5.96
CA LEU A 168 15.94 10.74 6.95
C LEU A 168 16.03 11.52 8.27
N LYS A 169 15.52 10.93 9.35
CA LYS A 169 15.79 11.47 10.69
C LYS A 169 17.29 11.31 10.94
N ILE A 170 18.02 12.43 11.07
CA ILE A 170 19.42 12.42 11.50
C ILE A 170 19.44 11.78 12.88
N SER A 171 19.84 10.51 12.94
CA SER A 171 20.15 9.87 14.22
C SER A 171 21.43 10.53 14.71
N ASN A 172 21.34 11.38 15.74
CA ASN A 172 22.50 11.84 16.50
C ASN A 172 23.16 10.63 17.20
N ARG A 173 23.83 9.77 16.44
CA ARG A 173 24.81 8.82 16.98
C ARG A 173 26.12 9.57 17.17
N ASN A 174 26.17 10.36 18.23
CA ASN A 174 27.43 10.79 18.84
C ASN A 174 27.17 11.13 20.32
N LYS A 175 27.11 10.08 21.14
CA LYS A 175 27.52 10.11 22.55
C LYS A 175 28.02 8.71 22.94
N LYS A 176 29.31 8.48 22.77
CA LYS A 176 30.17 7.77 23.72
C LYS A 176 31.60 8.16 23.45
#